data_AF-A0A7S4IJ20-F1
#
_entry.id   AF-A0A7S4IJ20-F1
#
_cell.length_a   1.000
_cell.length_b   1.000
_cell.length_c   1.000
_cell.angle_alpha   90.00
_cell.angle_beta   90.00
_cell.angle_gamma   90.00
#
_symmetry.space_group_name_H-M   'P 1'
#
loop_
_entity.id
_entity.type
_entity.pdbx_description
1 polymer ?
#
loop_
_entity_poly.entity_id
_entity_poly.type
_entity_poly.pdbx_seq_one_letter_code
_entity_poly.pdbx_strand_id
1 'polypeptide(L)'
;RRPTNIKMTSPSSSAAASSAPAPSQPASKKAPIYIPVGPQCSGKTTMLRRMLSGGGGGGKDRAKKKKERGPITGASLSDVTIDDQTGVYVRVPTRLFLTETSPLPPPPPPAPGPNFMHSQSYTAQPEQAGDRNHPDGPLLRSVIHDKTVEERVYRDGGSNGEMRAVLQRLVGTISKEELEGRWFASSTDAAGDTGNGLARPDGPTKRQKSNDGIAMSVDGTQMNSTNDAASAPPSRRAQNRNRHPNRGEAENAAKLALLYAVEHHLEHTIPALPSDHPTLGAPDGESDLFVLEAIFRSAGQGPDGRNLGTGLNSALSKFNRLADAHPGDAAVAWGNTNTRPREYVAALEAAERSGRPVVFLPHACREELGICPSCEEDDAYIPKVDVEELMRRNVGRLIDTGRYVPSKAIADATVRCEQLLMGAKADMKRMVEAKEKASDADDTTQPENTAASEDVGETKKAERSLPTKFHLDAALAAKAGYDMLPDRTVRRKPGQGGGDGGGRGGREG
;
A
#
# COMPACT_ATOMS: atom_id res chain seq x y z
N ARG A 1 -11.61 12.25 74.31
CA ARG A 1 -10.45 11.33 74.37
C ARG A 1 -10.92 9.98 74.92
N ARG A 2 -11.05 8.96 74.06
CA ARG A 2 -11.25 7.55 74.44
C ARG A 2 -10.47 6.69 73.43
N PRO A 3 -9.72 5.67 73.84
CA PRO A 3 -9.13 4.71 72.91
C PRO A 3 -10.06 3.49 72.78
N THR A 4 -10.27 3.03 71.55
CA THR A 4 -10.93 1.74 71.28
C THR A 4 -9.88 0.71 70.92
N ASN A 5 -9.84 -0.37 71.70
CA ASN A 5 -9.06 -1.58 71.46
C ASN A 5 -9.51 -2.26 70.15
N ILE A 6 -8.57 -2.48 69.24
CA ILE A 6 -8.75 -3.35 68.07
C ILE A 6 -8.09 -4.70 68.40
N LYS A 7 -8.94 -5.71 68.51
CA LYS A 7 -8.60 -7.10 68.78
C LYS A 7 -8.09 -7.74 67.49
N MET A 8 -6.81 -8.12 67.45
CA MET A 8 -6.25 -8.93 66.38
C MET A 8 -6.72 -10.38 66.52
N THR A 9 -7.40 -10.89 65.50
CA THR A 9 -7.67 -12.32 65.31
C THR A 9 -6.86 -12.83 64.14
N SER A 10 -6.02 -13.83 64.41
CA SER A 10 -5.17 -14.56 63.47
C SER A 10 -6.01 -15.27 62.39
N PRO A 11 -5.57 -15.30 61.13
CA PRO A 11 -6.23 -16.12 60.11
C PRO A 11 -5.83 -17.59 60.25
N SER A 12 -6.83 -18.44 60.36
CA SER A 12 -6.72 -19.91 60.29
C SER A 12 -6.36 -20.35 58.87
N SER A 13 -5.29 -21.13 58.77
CA SER A 13 -4.88 -21.85 57.57
C SER A 13 -5.89 -22.96 57.22
N SER A 14 -6.80 -22.70 56.29
CA SER A 14 -7.60 -23.74 55.63
C SER A 14 -6.90 -24.14 54.33
N ALA A 15 -6.40 -25.38 54.28
CA ALA A 15 -5.90 -26.01 53.07
C ALA A 15 -7.03 -26.12 52.04
N ALA A 16 -6.99 -25.26 51.02
CA ALA A 16 -7.88 -25.34 49.87
C ALA A 16 -7.40 -26.49 48.98
N ALA A 17 -8.22 -27.52 48.85
CA ALA A 17 -8.05 -28.57 47.87
C ALA A 17 -7.94 -27.94 46.47
N SER A 18 -6.81 -28.19 45.81
CA SER A 18 -6.53 -27.81 44.41
C SER A 18 -7.49 -28.55 43.49
N SER A 19 -8.70 -28.02 43.30
CA SER A 19 -9.60 -28.41 42.22
C SER A 19 -8.93 -28.01 40.90
N ALA A 20 -8.58 -29.00 40.08
CA ALA A 20 -8.10 -28.77 38.73
C ALA A 20 -9.06 -27.81 38.00
N PRO A 21 -8.57 -26.75 37.34
CA PRO A 21 -9.42 -25.80 36.65
C PRO A 21 -10.23 -26.56 35.60
N ALA A 22 -11.55 -26.46 35.69
CA ALA A 22 -12.47 -27.02 34.72
C ALA A 22 -12.06 -26.55 33.31
N PRO A 23 -12.13 -27.42 32.27
CA PRO A 23 -11.77 -27.04 30.91
C PRO A 23 -12.61 -25.83 30.50
N SER A 24 -11.94 -24.68 30.36
CA SER A 24 -12.56 -23.42 29.95
C SER A 24 -13.28 -23.64 28.63
N GLN A 25 -14.58 -23.33 28.58
CA GLN A 25 -15.35 -23.37 27.34
C GLN A 25 -14.59 -22.60 26.24
N PRO A 26 -14.52 -23.13 25.01
CA PRO A 26 -13.79 -22.47 23.92
C PRO A 26 -14.42 -21.09 23.70
N ALA A 27 -13.66 -20.04 24.01
CA ALA A 27 -14.11 -18.67 23.81
C ALA A 27 -14.64 -18.51 22.38
N SER A 28 -15.83 -17.93 22.23
CA SER A 28 -16.44 -17.66 20.92
C SER A 28 -15.44 -16.91 20.04
N LYS A 29 -14.98 -17.56 18.96
CA LYS A 29 -13.95 -16.99 18.08
C LYS A 29 -14.49 -15.72 17.43
N LYS A 30 -13.89 -14.58 17.73
CA LYS A 30 -14.26 -13.29 17.11
C LYS A 30 -13.94 -13.31 15.61
N ALA A 31 -14.80 -12.68 14.81
CA ALA A 31 -14.59 -12.52 13.39
C ALA A 31 -13.26 -11.77 13.09
N PRO A 32 -12.55 -12.13 12.01
CA PRO A 32 -11.24 -11.57 11.72
C PRO A 32 -11.30 -10.11 11.26
N ILE A 33 -10.15 -9.44 11.36
CA ILE A 33 -9.82 -8.19 10.67
C ILE A 33 -9.01 -8.53 9.41
N TYR A 34 -9.50 -8.13 8.25
CA TYR A 34 -8.82 -8.30 6.97
C TYR A 34 -7.98 -7.07 6.62
N ILE A 35 -6.72 -7.28 6.26
CA ILE A 35 -5.78 -6.22 5.85
C ILE A 35 -5.30 -6.51 4.43
N PRO A 36 -5.95 -5.95 3.39
CA PRO A 36 -5.49 -6.08 2.02
C PRO A 36 -4.18 -5.33 1.78
N VAL A 37 -3.16 -6.00 1.24
CA VAL A 37 -1.83 -5.47 0.96
C VAL A 37 -1.64 -5.43 -0.54
N GLY A 38 -1.67 -4.25 -1.15
CA GLY A 38 -1.57 -4.12 -2.60
C GLY A 38 -1.67 -2.68 -3.09
N PRO A 39 -1.20 -2.40 -4.32
CA PRO A 39 -1.29 -1.07 -4.93
C PRO A 39 -2.74 -0.65 -5.14
N GLN A 40 -2.96 0.62 -5.47
CA GLN A 40 -4.26 1.12 -5.93
C GLN A 40 -4.71 0.31 -7.17
N CYS A 41 -6.03 0.22 -7.38
CA CYS A 41 -6.63 -0.46 -8.54
C CYS A 41 -6.38 -1.98 -8.65
N SER A 42 -5.74 -2.62 -7.65
CA SER A 42 -5.53 -4.08 -7.63
C SER A 42 -6.78 -4.94 -7.40
N GLY A 43 -7.95 -4.32 -7.19
CA GLY A 43 -9.22 -5.03 -6.98
C GLY A 43 -9.47 -5.47 -5.53
N LYS A 44 -8.85 -4.79 -4.55
CA LYS A 44 -8.99 -5.08 -3.11
C LYS A 44 -10.45 -5.23 -2.65
N THR A 45 -11.25 -4.18 -2.83
CA THR A 45 -12.67 -4.16 -2.44
C THR A 45 -13.50 -5.19 -3.22
N THR A 46 -13.20 -5.41 -4.50
CA THR A 46 -13.84 -6.45 -5.30
C THR A 46 -13.55 -7.84 -4.75
N MET A 47 -12.30 -8.12 -4.38
CA MET A 47 -11.90 -9.40 -3.79
C MET A 47 -12.56 -9.59 -2.42
N LEU A 48 -12.52 -8.58 -1.56
CA LEU A 48 -13.20 -8.60 -0.26
C LEU A 48 -14.69 -8.91 -0.46
N ARG A 49 -15.39 -8.21 -1.37
CA ARG A 49 -16.80 -8.46 -1.66
C ARG A 49 -17.05 -9.90 -2.13
N ARG A 50 -16.20 -10.43 -3.02
CA ARG A 50 -16.31 -11.82 -3.52
C ARG A 50 -16.16 -12.86 -2.42
N MET A 51 -15.23 -12.64 -1.48
CA MET A 51 -15.05 -13.53 -0.32
C MET A 51 -16.33 -13.62 0.53
N LEU A 52 -17.10 -12.54 0.63
CA LEU A 52 -18.31 -12.47 1.47
C LEU A 52 -19.56 -12.96 0.79
N SER A 53 -19.70 -12.71 -0.52
CA SER A 53 -20.84 -13.16 -1.29
C SER A 53 -20.86 -14.70 -1.44
N GLY A 54 -20.03 -15.42 -0.67
CA GLY A 54 -20.08 -16.87 -0.51
C GLY A 54 -19.74 -17.63 -1.78
N GLY A 55 -18.95 -17.01 -2.68
CA GLY A 55 -18.51 -17.64 -3.92
C GLY A 55 -19.68 -18.15 -4.77
N GLY A 56 -20.74 -17.36 -4.92
CA GLY A 56 -21.91 -17.63 -5.79
C GLY A 56 -21.60 -17.68 -7.29
N GLY A 57 -20.36 -17.98 -7.68
CA GLY A 57 -19.97 -18.27 -9.06
C GLY A 57 -20.44 -19.67 -9.46
N GLY A 58 -21.74 -19.80 -9.73
CA GLY A 58 -22.34 -20.52 -10.87
C GLY A 58 -22.03 -22.00 -11.16
N GLY A 59 -21.16 -22.69 -10.43
CA GLY A 59 -20.89 -24.11 -10.66
C GLY A 59 -21.93 -25.00 -9.98
N LYS A 60 -22.91 -25.54 -10.73
CA LYS A 60 -23.92 -26.48 -10.23
C LYS A 60 -23.31 -27.68 -9.48
N ASP A 61 -22.08 -28.05 -9.78
CA ASP A 61 -21.39 -29.20 -9.17
C ASP A 61 -20.84 -28.93 -7.76
N ARG A 62 -20.66 -27.66 -7.37
CA ARG A 62 -20.07 -27.30 -6.07
C ARG A 62 -21.10 -27.29 -4.93
N ALA A 63 -22.40 -27.37 -5.25
CA ALA A 63 -23.48 -27.38 -4.27
C ALA A 63 -23.48 -28.62 -3.35
N LYS A 64 -22.95 -29.76 -3.81
CA LYS A 64 -22.94 -31.00 -3.03
C LYS A 64 -21.86 -31.03 -1.92
N LYS A 65 -20.71 -30.40 -2.14
CA LYS A 65 -19.57 -30.36 -1.18
C LYS A 65 -19.71 -29.27 -0.10
N LYS A 66 -20.62 -28.29 -0.30
CA LYS A 66 -20.90 -27.20 0.65
C LYS A 66 -21.63 -27.67 1.92
N LYS A 67 -22.16 -28.90 1.96
CA LYS A 67 -22.93 -29.42 3.10
C LYS A 67 -22.06 -29.84 4.30
N GLU A 68 -20.76 -30.07 4.10
CA GLU A 68 -19.85 -30.53 5.17
C GLU A 68 -18.97 -29.41 5.74
N ARG A 69 -18.65 -28.38 4.96
CA ARG A 69 -18.02 -27.17 5.50
C ARG A 69 -19.09 -26.37 6.21
N GLY A 70 -19.14 -26.55 7.53
CA GLY A 70 -20.02 -25.82 8.44
C GLY A 70 -20.13 -24.36 8.00
N PRO A 71 -21.35 -23.82 7.95
CA PRO A 71 -21.59 -22.58 7.27
C PRO A 71 -20.83 -21.45 7.97
N ILE A 72 -19.80 -20.90 7.31
CA ILE A 72 -19.39 -19.51 7.54
C ILE A 72 -20.48 -18.62 6.89
N THR A 73 -21.74 -18.82 7.25
CA THR A 73 -22.88 -18.10 6.68
C THR A 73 -23.24 -16.96 7.62
N GLY A 74 -23.16 -15.73 7.12
CA GLY A 74 -23.85 -14.60 7.72
C GLY A 74 -22.98 -13.56 8.40
N ALA A 75 -21.67 -13.79 8.53
CA ALA A 75 -20.77 -12.74 9.02
C ALA A 75 -20.73 -11.59 7.99
N SER A 76 -21.43 -10.50 8.31
CA SER A 76 -21.32 -9.27 7.52
C SER A 76 -19.87 -8.77 7.57
N LEU A 77 -19.33 -8.28 6.44
CA LEU A 77 -18.06 -7.56 6.44
C LEU A 77 -18.33 -6.09 6.23
N SER A 78 -17.77 -5.29 7.11
CA SER A 78 -17.66 -3.86 6.90
C SER A 78 -16.31 -3.54 6.28
N ASP A 79 -16.29 -3.20 5.00
CA ASP A 79 -15.09 -2.65 4.34
C ASP A 79 -14.96 -1.16 4.67
N VAL A 80 -13.86 -0.79 5.33
CA VAL A 80 -13.53 0.61 5.62
C VAL A 80 -12.42 1.04 4.67
N THR A 81 -12.82 1.59 3.54
CA THR A 81 -11.95 2.20 2.55
C THR A 81 -11.75 3.68 2.89
N ILE A 82 -10.51 4.18 2.73
CA ILE A 82 -10.25 5.62 2.83
C ILE A 82 -10.99 6.35 1.70
N ASP A 83 -10.99 5.76 0.50
CA ASP A 83 -11.57 6.36 -0.69
C ASP A 83 -13.07 6.70 -0.55
N ASP A 84 -13.81 6.07 0.38
CA ASP A 84 -15.23 6.34 0.61
C ASP A 84 -15.49 7.24 1.83
N GLN A 85 -14.45 7.80 2.45
CA GLN A 85 -14.62 8.72 3.57
C GLN A 85 -14.91 10.14 3.10
N THR A 86 -15.76 10.83 3.88
CA THR A 86 -16.07 12.23 3.67
C THR A 86 -14.80 13.09 3.77
N GLY A 87 -14.65 14.03 2.83
CA GLY A 87 -13.50 14.92 2.77
C GLY A 87 -12.22 14.32 2.19
N VAL A 88 -12.22 13.06 1.71
CA VAL A 88 -11.07 12.50 0.95
C VAL A 88 -11.05 12.98 -0.48
N TYR A 89 -12.23 13.08 -1.09
CA TYR A 89 -12.39 13.57 -2.44
C TYR A 89 -13.19 14.86 -2.45
N VAL A 90 -12.73 15.81 -3.24
CA VAL A 90 -13.45 17.03 -3.60
C VAL A 90 -14.12 16.78 -4.94
N ARG A 91 -15.42 17.03 -5.01
CA ARG A 91 -16.22 16.97 -6.25
C ARG A 91 -15.88 18.21 -7.08
N VAL A 92 -15.41 18.02 -8.31
CA VAL A 92 -14.96 19.07 -9.22
C VAL A 92 -15.60 18.85 -10.59
N PRO A 93 -16.29 19.85 -11.17
CA PRO A 93 -16.91 19.71 -12.48
C PRO A 93 -15.92 19.29 -13.58
N THR A 94 -16.26 18.26 -14.36
CA THR A 94 -15.38 17.73 -15.43
C THR A 94 -14.97 18.81 -16.41
N ARG A 95 -15.87 19.75 -16.74
CA ARG A 95 -15.61 20.84 -17.69
C ARG A 95 -14.35 21.66 -17.39
N LEU A 96 -13.96 21.76 -16.12
CA LEU A 96 -12.74 22.48 -15.70
C LEU A 96 -11.46 21.79 -16.15
N PHE A 97 -11.51 20.48 -16.34
CA PHE A 97 -10.40 19.72 -16.90
C PHE A 97 -10.42 19.70 -18.42
N LEU A 98 -11.54 20.04 -19.06
CA LEU A 98 -11.67 20.05 -20.51
C LEU A 98 -11.38 21.41 -21.14
N THR A 99 -11.67 22.51 -20.46
CA THR A 99 -11.27 23.85 -20.92
C THR A 99 -9.78 23.89 -21.19
N GLU A 100 -9.43 24.17 -22.45
CA GLU A 100 -8.08 24.59 -22.78
C GLU A 100 -7.73 25.75 -21.87
N THR A 101 -6.59 25.65 -21.19
CA THR A 101 -6.03 26.77 -20.44
C THR A 101 -5.73 27.88 -21.45
N SER A 102 -6.72 28.71 -21.75
CA SER A 102 -6.45 30.05 -22.22
C SER A 102 -5.47 30.63 -21.22
N PRO A 103 -4.32 31.18 -21.66
CA PRO A 103 -3.30 31.69 -20.75
C PRO A 103 -3.99 32.58 -19.74
N LEU A 104 -4.03 32.14 -18.47
CA LEU A 104 -4.65 32.89 -17.40
C LEU A 104 -4.08 34.31 -17.48
N PRO A 105 -4.92 35.36 -17.47
CA PRO A 105 -4.40 36.72 -17.45
C PRO A 105 -3.37 36.82 -16.33
N PRO A 106 -2.24 37.52 -16.56
CA PRO A 106 -1.18 37.64 -15.58
C PRO A 106 -1.82 38.06 -14.24
N PRO A 107 -1.36 37.50 -13.10
CA PRO A 107 -1.92 37.87 -11.81
C PRO A 107 -1.94 39.40 -11.72
N PRO A 108 -3.04 40.01 -11.26
CA PRO A 108 -3.09 41.45 -11.12
C PRO A 108 -1.85 41.90 -10.33
N PRO A 109 -1.19 43.00 -10.73
CA PRO A 109 -0.01 43.48 -10.02
C PRO A 109 -0.38 43.60 -8.54
N PRO A 110 0.54 43.25 -7.61
CA PRO A 110 0.27 43.34 -6.19
C PRO A 110 -0.29 44.73 -5.92
N ALA A 111 -1.50 44.78 -5.35
CA ALA A 111 -2.12 46.05 -5.01
C ALA A 111 -1.08 46.88 -4.25
N PRO A 112 -0.87 48.16 -4.60
CA PRO A 112 0.12 49.00 -3.93
C PRO A 112 -0.13 48.85 -2.43
N GLY A 113 0.89 48.32 -1.73
CA GLY A 113 0.78 47.96 -0.32
C GLY A 113 0.14 49.12 0.44
N PRO A 114 -0.78 48.87 1.38
CA PRO A 114 -1.49 49.94 2.05
C PRO A 114 -0.45 50.88 2.67
N ASN A 115 -0.36 52.09 2.12
CA ASN A 115 0.38 53.15 2.76
C ASN A 115 -0.16 53.26 4.17
N PHE A 116 0.74 53.04 5.13
CA PHE A 116 0.49 52.84 6.53
C PHE A 116 0.08 54.15 7.21
N MET A 117 -0.97 54.81 6.73
CA MET A 117 -1.58 55.98 7.37
C MET A 117 -3.04 56.09 6.97
N HIS A 118 -3.90 55.35 7.67
CA HIS A 118 -5.10 55.88 8.34
C HIS A 118 -5.83 54.72 9.02
N SER A 119 -5.83 54.75 10.35
CA SER A 119 -6.74 53.96 11.19
C SER A 119 -8.17 54.43 10.92
N GLN A 120 -8.85 53.78 9.98
CA GLN A 120 -10.31 53.83 9.93
C GLN A 120 -10.86 52.45 10.29
N SER A 121 -11.63 52.43 11.38
CA SER A 121 -12.40 51.31 11.87
C SER A 121 -13.36 50.81 10.78
N TYR A 122 -13.09 49.63 10.23
CA TYR A 122 -14.06 48.90 9.42
C TYR A 122 -15.11 48.28 10.33
N THR A 123 -16.26 48.95 10.45
CA THR A 123 -17.53 48.29 10.81
C THR A 123 -17.88 47.31 9.70
N ALA A 124 -17.88 46.02 10.02
CA ALA A 124 -18.36 44.96 9.14
C ALA A 124 -19.82 45.24 8.74
N GLN A 125 -20.05 45.51 7.46
CA GLN A 125 -21.38 45.50 6.89
C GLN A 125 -21.83 44.04 6.71
N PRO A 126 -23.05 43.67 7.15
CA PRO A 126 -23.58 42.34 6.88
C PRO A 126 -23.85 42.21 5.38
N GLU A 127 -23.21 41.22 4.77
CA GLU A 127 -23.39 40.85 3.37
C GLU A 127 -24.87 40.66 3.04
N GLN A 128 -25.29 41.33 1.96
CA GLN A 128 -26.55 41.05 1.28
C GLN A 128 -26.54 39.60 0.81
N ALA A 129 -27.53 38.83 1.25
CA ALA A 129 -27.84 37.49 0.79
C ALA A 129 -28.31 37.52 -0.68
N GLY A 130 -27.37 37.66 -1.60
CA GLY A 130 -27.58 37.51 -3.04
C GLY A 130 -27.41 36.06 -3.46
N ASP A 131 -28.53 35.41 -3.76
CA ASP A 131 -28.72 34.26 -4.64
C ASP A 131 -27.76 33.05 -4.48
N ARG A 132 -28.08 32.16 -3.53
CA ARG A 132 -27.40 30.88 -3.28
C ARG A 132 -27.80 29.74 -4.24
N ASN A 133 -28.53 30.02 -5.32
CA ASN A 133 -29.14 28.99 -6.17
C ASN A 133 -28.45 28.75 -7.51
N HIS A 134 -27.23 29.25 -7.74
CA HIS A 134 -26.43 28.77 -8.87
C HIS A 134 -25.70 27.48 -8.44
N PRO A 135 -26.00 26.30 -9.03
CA PRO A 135 -25.45 25.02 -8.57
C PRO A 135 -23.91 24.89 -8.70
N ASP A 136 -23.27 25.82 -9.43
CA ASP A 136 -21.88 25.72 -9.86
C ASP A 136 -20.92 26.78 -9.28
N GLY A 137 -21.44 27.83 -8.66
CA GLY A 137 -20.66 29.00 -8.22
C GLY A 137 -19.80 28.85 -6.94
N PRO A 138 -20.22 28.12 -5.89
CA PRO A 138 -19.52 28.18 -4.60
C PRO A 138 -18.30 27.27 -4.50
N LEU A 139 -18.23 26.15 -5.25
CA LEU A 139 -17.13 25.18 -5.13
C LEU A 139 -15.85 25.64 -5.84
N LEU A 140 -15.97 26.27 -7.00
CA LEU A 140 -14.81 26.75 -7.79
C LEU A 140 -13.97 27.78 -7.04
N ARG A 141 -14.67 28.75 -6.44
CA ARG A 141 -14.07 29.80 -5.62
C ARG A 141 -13.94 29.40 -4.15
N SER A 142 -14.35 28.18 -3.77
CA SER A 142 -14.12 27.70 -2.42
C SER A 142 -12.61 27.59 -2.19
N VAL A 143 -12.16 28.28 -1.15
CA VAL A 143 -10.77 28.23 -0.73
C VAL A 143 -10.59 26.97 0.10
N ILE A 144 -9.83 26.02 -0.44
CA ILE A 144 -9.44 24.80 0.26
C ILE A 144 -7.95 24.96 0.59
N HIS A 145 -7.66 25.03 1.89
CA HIS A 145 -6.32 25.15 2.50
C HIS A 145 -5.49 26.39 2.16
N ASP A 146 -5.99 27.36 1.37
CA ASP A 146 -5.38 28.67 1.03
C ASP A 146 -5.56 29.05 -0.45
N LYS A 147 -5.89 28.07 -1.29
CA LYS A 147 -6.09 28.26 -2.73
C LYS A 147 -7.49 27.85 -3.13
N THR A 148 -7.99 28.46 -4.19
CA THR A 148 -9.23 28.03 -4.82
C THR A 148 -9.05 26.66 -5.48
N VAL A 149 -10.15 25.92 -5.64
CA VAL A 149 -10.15 24.66 -6.42
C VAL A 149 -9.62 24.91 -7.82
N GLU A 150 -10.01 26.05 -8.42
CA GLU A 150 -9.55 26.52 -9.73
C GLU A 150 -8.02 26.67 -9.80
N GLU A 151 -7.43 27.45 -8.89
CA GLU A 151 -5.98 27.68 -8.85
C GLU A 151 -5.18 26.39 -8.74
N ARG A 152 -5.68 25.41 -7.98
CA ARG A 152 -5.01 24.12 -7.79
C ARG A 152 -5.10 23.24 -9.03
N VAL A 153 -6.27 23.20 -9.66
CA VAL A 153 -6.49 22.44 -10.89
C VAL A 153 -5.63 23.01 -12.03
N TYR A 154 -5.48 24.35 -12.12
CA TYR A 154 -4.78 24.99 -13.24
C TYR A 154 -3.30 25.32 -12.98
N ARG A 155 -2.88 25.74 -11.79
CA ARG A 155 -1.50 26.20 -11.51
C ARG A 155 -0.61 25.18 -10.81
N ASP A 156 -1.16 24.33 -9.95
CA ASP A 156 -0.35 23.47 -9.07
C ASP A 156 -0.39 21.99 -9.49
N GLY A 157 0.54 21.58 -10.34
CA GLY A 157 1.08 20.21 -10.28
C GLY A 157 0.95 19.35 -11.53
N GLY A 158 2.02 18.60 -11.81
CA GLY A 158 2.09 17.65 -12.93
C GLY A 158 1.08 16.50 -12.85
N SER A 159 0.57 16.14 -11.66
CA SER A 159 -0.48 15.10 -11.52
C SER A 159 -1.82 15.53 -12.10
N ASN A 160 -2.16 16.82 -11.99
CA ASN A 160 -3.38 17.37 -12.60
C ASN A 160 -3.23 17.46 -14.11
N GLY A 161 -2.01 17.71 -14.60
CA GLY A 161 -1.66 17.65 -16.02
C GLY A 161 -1.88 16.26 -16.62
N GLU A 162 -1.49 15.20 -15.93
CA GLU A 162 -1.73 13.82 -16.38
C GLU A 162 -3.23 13.52 -16.49
N MET A 163 -4.00 13.75 -15.41
CA MET A 163 -5.44 13.50 -15.42
C MET A 163 -6.17 14.33 -16.47
N ARG A 164 -5.79 15.60 -16.63
CA ARG A 164 -6.30 16.49 -17.69
C ARG A 164 -6.04 15.90 -19.06
N ALA A 165 -4.81 15.46 -19.34
CA ALA A 165 -4.46 14.90 -20.63
C ALA A 165 -5.21 13.59 -20.92
N VAL A 166 -5.38 12.71 -19.92
CA VAL A 166 -6.22 11.50 -20.03
C VAL A 166 -7.66 11.88 -20.38
N LEU A 167 -8.26 12.82 -19.65
CA LEU A 167 -9.64 13.26 -19.88
C LEU A 167 -9.82 13.89 -21.26
N GLN A 168 -8.93 14.80 -21.64
CA GLN A 168 -8.93 15.43 -22.96
C GLN A 168 -8.83 14.40 -24.08
N ARG A 169 -8.00 13.35 -23.91
CA ARG A 169 -7.90 12.26 -24.88
C ARG A 169 -9.19 11.43 -24.92
N LEU A 170 -9.76 11.08 -23.77
CA LEU A 170 -11.01 10.31 -23.68
C LEU A 170 -12.20 11.03 -24.32
N VAL A 171 -12.25 12.36 -24.22
CA VAL A 171 -13.29 13.20 -24.85
C VAL A 171 -12.96 13.54 -26.31
N GLY A 172 -11.76 13.20 -26.79
CA GLY A 172 -11.33 13.46 -28.16
C GLY A 172 -10.91 14.90 -28.44
N THR A 173 -10.63 15.71 -27.41
CA THR A 173 -10.14 17.08 -27.58
C THR A 173 -8.66 17.15 -27.93
N ILE A 174 -7.88 16.10 -27.66
CA ILE A 174 -6.48 15.98 -28.08
C ILE A 174 -6.24 14.66 -28.80
N SER A 175 -5.26 14.64 -29.71
CA SER A 175 -4.86 13.42 -30.41
C SER A 175 -4.00 12.52 -29.52
N LYS A 176 -3.78 11.27 -29.97
CA LYS A 176 -2.86 10.33 -29.31
C LYS A 176 -1.42 10.86 -29.32
N GLU A 177 -0.99 11.41 -30.45
CA GLU A 177 0.36 11.96 -30.65
C GLU A 177 0.61 13.17 -29.74
N GLU A 178 -0.42 14.00 -29.54
CA GLU A 178 -0.35 15.13 -28.61
C GLU A 178 -0.23 14.64 -27.16
N LEU A 179 -1.01 13.62 -26.77
CA LEU A 179 -0.91 13.01 -25.44
C LEU A 179 0.49 12.43 -25.19
N GLU A 180 1.03 11.69 -26.16
CA GLU A 180 2.40 11.17 -26.13
C GLU A 180 3.42 12.31 -26.00
N GLY A 181 3.30 13.35 -26.83
CA GLY A 181 4.16 14.53 -26.79
C GLY A 181 4.19 15.17 -25.40
N ARG A 182 3.02 15.37 -24.77
CA ARG A 182 2.92 15.97 -23.43
C ARG A 182 3.60 15.14 -22.34
N TRP A 183 3.59 13.81 -22.42
CA TRP A 183 4.15 12.94 -21.38
C TRP A 183 5.64 12.64 -21.53
N PHE A 184 6.14 12.62 -22.76
CA PHE A 184 7.52 12.23 -23.05
C PHE A 184 8.44 13.43 -23.34
N ALA A 185 7.91 14.58 -23.78
CA ALA A 185 8.73 15.78 -24.03
C ALA A 185 9.35 16.34 -22.75
N SER A 186 8.71 16.20 -21.59
CA SER A 186 9.24 16.75 -20.33
C SER A 186 10.45 15.98 -19.77
N SER A 187 10.77 14.79 -20.31
CA SER A 187 11.82 13.94 -19.76
C SER A 187 13.21 14.26 -20.30
N THR A 188 13.33 14.96 -21.42
CA THR A 188 14.62 15.25 -22.07
C THR A 188 15.34 16.43 -21.44
N ASP A 189 14.62 17.40 -20.88
CA ASP A 189 15.20 18.67 -20.46
C ASP A 189 15.80 18.63 -19.04
N ALA A 190 15.37 17.69 -18.20
CA ALA A 190 15.86 17.55 -16.82
C ALA A 190 17.25 16.90 -16.70
N ALA A 191 17.77 16.31 -17.78
CA ALA A 191 19.07 15.64 -17.78
C ALA A 191 20.24 16.57 -18.19
N GLY A 192 19.97 17.81 -18.61
CA GLY A 192 20.97 18.73 -19.16
C GLY A 192 21.65 19.68 -18.16
N ASP A 193 21.13 19.86 -16.95
CA ASP A 193 21.52 20.97 -16.06
C ASP A 193 22.16 20.54 -14.73
N THR A 194 23.13 19.62 -14.77
CA THR A 194 24.08 19.41 -13.66
C THR A 194 25.52 19.75 -14.05
N GLY A 195 25.71 20.58 -15.09
CA GLY A 195 27.00 21.09 -15.51
C GLY A 195 27.55 22.13 -14.53
N ASN A 196 28.42 21.69 -13.63
CA ASN A 196 29.30 22.50 -12.78
C ASN A 196 29.87 23.72 -13.52
N GLY A 197 29.25 24.89 -13.33
CA GLY A 197 29.81 26.19 -13.68
C GLY A 197 30.75 26.71 -12.59
N LEU A 198 31.99 26.21 -12.56
CA LEU A 198 33.10 26.87 -11.87
C LEU A 198 34.26 27.01 -12.86
N ALA A 199 34.24 28.13 -13.57
CA ALA A 199 35.36 28.61 -14.35
C ALA A 199 36.57 28.85 -13.43
N ARG A 200 37.72 28.29 -13.80
CA ARG A 200 39.04 28.71 -13.31
C ARG A 200 39.95 28.98 -14.51
N PRO A 201 40.76 30.05 -14.48
CA PRO A 201 41.59 30.46 -15.61
C PRO A 201 42.93 29.71 -15.64
N ASP A 202 43.58 29.87 -16.78
CA ASP A 202 44.75 29.19 -17.33
C ASP A 202 45.98 28.98 -16.44
N GLY A 203 46.72 27.90 -16.74
CA GLY A 203 48.10 27.70 -16.36
C GLY A 203 48.69 26.42 -16.97
N PRO A 204 49.76 26.47 -17.79
CA PRO A 204 50.26 25.31 -18.53
C PRO A 204 51.46 24.65 -17.82
N THR A 205 51.52 23.33 -17.80
CA THR A 205 52.81 22.62 -17.89
C THR A 205 52.69 21.19 -18.40
N LYS A 206 53.50 20.92 -19.41
CA LYS A 206 53.89 19.64 -20.02
C LYS A 206 54.28 18.57 -19.00
N ARG A 207 53.92 17.31 -19.26
CA ARG A 207 54.90 16.20 -19.26
C ARG A 207 54.39 14.97 -20.00
N GLN A 208 54.95 14.77 -21.20
CA GLN A 208 55.03 13.51 -21.93
C GLN A 208 55.69 12.42 -21.07
N LYS A 209 55.13 11.21 -21.09
CA LYS A 209 55.88 9.95 -21.12
C LYS A 209 55.06 8.91 -21.89
N SER A 210 55.43 8.75 -23.16
CA SER A 210 55.14 7.58 -23.99
C SER A 210 55.95 6.39 -23.48
N ASN A 211 55.34 5.22 -23.43
CA ASN A 211 56.04 3.93 -23.46
C ASN A 211 55.21 3.01 -24.36
N ASP A 212 55.56 3.03 -25.64
CA ASP A 212 55.33 1.92 -26.56
C ASP A 212 56.43 0.88 -26.33
N GLY A 213 56.10 -0.40 -26.39
CA GLY A 213 57.14 -1.42 -26.48
C GLY A 213 56.70 -2.87 -26.30
N ILE A 214 56.54 -3.52 -27.45
CA ILE A 214 57.00 -4.89 -27.73
C ILE A 214 55.99 -6.02 -27.48
N ALA A 215 55.37 -6.42 -28.60
CA ALA A 215 54.94 -7.79 -28.83
C ALA A 215 56.15 -8.65 -29.23
N MET A 216 56.25 -9.87 -28.67
CA MET A 216 56.86 -11.02 -29.33
C MET A 216 56.12 -12.30 -28.93
N SER A 217 55.78 -13.06 -29.97
CA SER A 217 55.22 -14.40 -29.98
C SER A 217 56.34 -15.44 -29.96
N VAL A 218 56.20 -16.54 -29.20
CA VAL A 218 56.80 -17.85 -29.52
C VAL A 218 55.95 -18.98 -28.91
N ASP A 219 55.68 -20.00 -29.73
CA ASP A 219 55.06 -21.30 -29.43
C ASP A 219 55.75 -22.12 -28.32
N GLY A 220 54.97 -23.02 -27.70
CA GLY A 220 55.51 -24.06 -26.84
C GLY A 220 54.47 -25.03 -26.27
N THR A 221 54.20 -26.10 -27.01
CA THR A 221 53.47 -27.31 -26.58
C THR A 221 54.10 -27.94 -25.33
N GLN A 222 53.31 -28.28 -24.30
CA GLN A 222 53.54 -29.48 -23.49
C GLN A 222 52.29 -29.91 -22.70
N MET A 223 52.00 -31.20 -22.79
CA MET A 223 51.03 -31.89 -21.94
C MET A 223 51.52 -31.94 -20.50
N ASN A 224 50.61 -31.81 -19.53
CA ASN A 224 50.66 -32.66 -18.35
C ASN A 224 49.31 -32.81 -17.65
N SER A 225 49.14 -34.04 -17.19
CA SER A 225 48.05 -34.62 -16.41
C SER A 225 48.02 -34.09 -14.96
N THR A 226 46.82 -34.03 -14.38
CA THR A 226 46.40 -34.51 -13.04
C THR A 226 45.53 -33.54 -12.23
N ASN A 227 44.37 -34.07 -11.85
CA ASN A 227 43.67 -34.00 -10.55
C ASN A 227 43.11 -32.69 -9.97
N ASP A 228 41.89 -32.87 -9.45
CA ASP A 228 41.26 -32.18 -8.31
C ASP A 228 40.95 -30.69 -8.43
N ALA A 229 39.86 -30.40 -9.15
CA ALA A 229 39.12 -29.15 -8.96
C ALA A 229 37.90 -29.40 -8.04
N ALA A 230 38.13 -29.24 -6.74
CA ALA A 230 37.08 -28.96 -5.78
C ALA A 230 36.21 -27.80 -6.29
N SER A 231 34.90 -28.04 -6.40
CA SER A 231 33.92 -27.02 -6.76
C SER A 231 33.91 -25.91 -5.72
N ALA A 232 34.60 -24.82 -6.01
CA ALA A 232 34.51 -23.59 -5.23
C ALA A 232 33.04 -23.10 -5.26
N PRO A 233 32.45 -22.72 -4.11
CA PRO A 233 31.11 -22.17 -4.10
C PRO A 233 31.09 -20.89 -4.96
N PRO A 234 30.10 -20.70 -5.85
CA PRO A 234 30.02 -19.53 -6.69
C PRO A 234 30.04 -18.27 -5.81
N SER A 235 30.90 -17.31 -6.16
CA SER A 235 31.08 -16.10 -5.36
C SER A 235 29.73 -15.43 -5.09
N ARG A 236 29.48 -15.09 -3.82
CA ARG A 236 28.29 -14.35 -3.35
C ARG A 236 28.03 -13.03 -4.10
N ARG A 237 28.97 -12.59 -4.94
CA ARG A 237 28.92 -11.33 -5.69
C ARG A 237 28.09 -11.42 -6.99
N ALA A 238 27.78 -12.62 -7.49
CA ALA A 238 27.08 -12.81 -8.76
C ALA A 238 25.55 -12.99 -8.64
N GLN A 239 25.00 -13.33 -7.46
CA GLN A 239 23.59 -13.73 -7.31
C GLN A 239 22.62 -12.61 -6.92
N ASN A 240 23.05 -11.34 -6.86
CA ASN A 240 22.20 -10.24 -6.36
C ASN A 240 22.06 -9.07 -7.32
N ARG A 241 21.98 -9.34 -8.63
CA ARG A 241 21.56 -8.36 -9.64
C ARG A 241 20.08 -8.48 -10.00
N ASN A 242 19.21 -8.70 -9.01
CA ASN A 242 17.83 -8.22 -9.15
C ASN A 242 17.86 -6.69 -9.05
N ARG A 243 18.32 -6.06 -10.14
CA ARG A 243 18.19 -4.61 -10.31
C ARG A 243 16.70 -4.36 -10.39
N HIS A 244 16.13 -3.86 -9.29
CA HIS A 244 14.83 -3.21 -9.36
C HIS A 244 14.91 -2.17 -10.47
N PRO A 245 13.88 -2.07 -11.32
CA PRO A 245 13.85 -1.07 -12.38
C PRO A 245 14.16 0.29 -11.77
N ASN A 246 14.98 1.07 -12.47
CA ASN A 246 15.27 2.43 -12.01
C ASN A 246 13.93 3.16 -11.88
N ARG A 247 13.81 4.07 -10.91
CA ARG A 247 12.55 4.80 -10.66
C ARG A 247 11.99 5.45 -11.94
N GLY A 248 12.85 5.97 -12.81
CA GLY A 248 12.46 6.52 -14.11
C GLY A 248 11.95 5.48 -15.11
N GLU A 249 12.49 4.26 -15.12
CA GLU A 249 11.99 3.17 -15.96
C GLU A 249 10.59 2.73 -15.54
N ALA A 250 10.34 2.61 -14.23
CA ALA A 250 9.02 2.28 -13.71
C ALA A 250 7.98 3.38 -14.02
N GLU A 251 8.38 4.64 -13.96
CA GLU A 251 7.53 5.78 -14.33
C GLU A 251 7.21 5.80 -15.83
N ASN A 252 8.19 5.56 -16.70
CA ASN A 252 7.97 5.48 -18.15
C ASN A 252 7.11 4.28 -18.53
N ALA A 253 7.33 3.12 -17.91
CA ALA A 253 6.48 1.95 -18.09
C ALA A 253 5.03 2.23 -17.68
N ALA A 254 4.82 2.96 -16.58
CA ALA A 254 3.48 3.37 -16.13
C ALA A 254 2.79 4.34 -17.10
N LYS A 255 3.54 5.29 -17.68
CA LYS A 255 3.01 6.20 -18.72
C LYS A 255 2.62 5.46 -20.00
N LEU A 256 3.46 4.54 -20.48
CA LEU A 256 3.15 3.70 -21.65
C LEU A 256 1.93 2.80 -21.39
N ALA A 257 1.86 2.18 -20.21
CA ALA A 257 0.71 1.40 -19.76
C ALA A 257 -0.58 2.25 -19.69
N LEU A 258 -0.47 3.51 -19.22
CA LEU A 258 -1.58 4.44 -19.17
C LEU A 258 -2.07 4.83 -20.58
N LEU A 259 -1.15 5.10 -21.50
CA LEU A 259 -1.49 5.37 -22.90
C LEU A 259 -2.25 4.20 -23.52
N TYR A 260 -1.70 2.98 -23.38
CA TYR A 260 -2.36 1.77 -23.86
C TYR A 260 -3.75 1.59 -23.24
N ALA A 261 -3.88 1.81 -21.94
CA ALA A 261 -5.16 1.74 -21.23
C ALA A 261 -6.20 2.73 -21.79
N VAL A 262 -5.80 3.95 -22.10
CA VAL A 262 -6.69 4.97 -22.68
C VAL A 262 -7.17 4.55 -24.07
N GLU A 263 -6.25 4.13 -24.94
CA GLU A 263 -6.59 3.67 -26.30
C GLU A 263 -7.49 2.43 -26.27
N HIS A 264 -7.19 1.46 -25.39
CA HIS A 264 -8.02 0.27 -25.21
C HIS A 264 -9.47 0.63 -24.86
N HIS A 265 -9.69 1.61 -23.97
CA HIS A 265 -11.03 2.06 -23.59
C HIS A 265 -11.75 2.79 -24.74
N LEU A 266 -11.03 3.61 -25.51
CA LEU A 266 -11.56 4.29 -26.69
C LEU A 266 -11.98 3.31 -27.79
N GLU A 267 -11.23 2.23 -27.98
CA GLU A 267 -11.50 1.23 -29.02
C GLU A 267 -12.60 0.24 -28.63
N HIS A 268 -12.64 -0.19 -27.36
CA HIS A 268 -13.44 -1.36 -26.97
C HIS A 268 -14.61 -1.04 -26.03
N THR A 269 -14.49 0.01 -25.22
CA THR A 269 -15.45 0.28 -24.13
C THR A 269 -16.43 1.38 -24.51
N ILE A 270 -15.92 2.53 -24.95
CA ILE A 270 -16.75 3.70 -25.29
C ILE A 270 -17.74 3.40 -26.43
N PRO A 271 -17.36 2.73 -27.54
CA PRO A 271 -18.30 2.39 -28.61
C PRO A 271 -19.40 1.41 -28.18
N ALA A 272 -19.17 0.66 -27.11
CA ALA A 272 -20.12 -0.32 -26.58
C ALA A 272 -21.08 0.27 -25.53
N LEU A 273 -20.88 1.52 -25.08
CA LEU A 273 -21.76 2.16 -24.11
C LEU A 273 -23.08 2.57 -24.79
N PRO A 274 -24.23 2.36 -24.12
CA PRO A 274 -25.51 2.90 -24.60
C PRO A 274 -25.44 4.42 -24.77
N SER A 275 -26.18 4.97 -25.73
CA SER A 275 -26.32 6.43 -25.92
C SER A 275 -26.73 7.18 -24.65
N ASP A 276 -27.42 6.49 -23.73
CA ASP A 276 -27.99 7.03 -22.51
C ASP A 276 -27.07 6.86 -21.29
N HIS A 277 -25.90 6.24 -21.47
CA HIS A 277 -24.92 6.17 -20.40
C HIS A 277 -24.42 7.60 -20.12
N PRO A 278 -24.30 8.02 -18.84
CA PRO A 278 -23.63 9.27 -18.51
C PRO A 278 -22.18 9.14 -18.98
N THR A 279 -21.93 9.55 -20.20
CA THR A 279 -20.62 9.52 -20.81
C THR A 279 -19.90 10.79 -20.36
N LEU A 280 -18.58 10.66 -20.16
CA LEU A 280 -17.67 11.79 -20.17
C LEU A 280 -17.82 12.48 -21.53
N GLY A 281 -18.81 13.36 -21.70
CA GLY A 281 -19.13 13.95 -23.00
C GLY A 281 -20.60 14.25 -23.28
N ALA A 282 -21.55 13.88 -22.40
CA ALA A 282 -22.91 14.38 -22.53
C ALA A 282 -22.88 15.93 -22.56
N PRO A 283 -23.55 16.59 -23.52
CA PRO A 283 -23.51 18.04 -23.69
C PRO A 283 -23.99 18.81 -22.45
N ASP A 284 -24.72 18.13 -21.58
CA ASP A 284 -25.23 18.64 -20.31
C ASP A 284 -24.12 18.77 -19.26
N GLY A 285 -22.96 18.14 -19.45
CA GLY A 285 -21.69 18.48 -18.77
C GLY A 285 -21.62 18.28 -17.26
N GLU A 286 -22.60 17.63 -16.63
CA GLU A 286 -22.72 17.51 -15.16
C GLU A 286 -21.97 16.33 -14.52
N SER A 287 -21.13 15.61 -15.27
CA SER A 287 -20.27 14.60 -14.64
C SER A 287 -19.22 15.29 -13.77
N ASP A 288 -19.12 14.89 -12.51
CA ASP A 288 -18.08 15.39 -11.61
C ASP A 288 -16.92 14.43 -11.46
N LEU A 289 -15.74 15.03 -11.40
CA LEU A 289 -14.51 14.36 -11.04
C LEU A 289 -14.32 14.44 -9.54
N PHE A 290 -13.76 13.39 -8.97
CA PHE A 290 -13.46 13.28 -7.56
C PHE A 290 -11.94 13.37 -7.41
N VAL A 291 -11.48 14.56 -7.04
CA VAL A 291 -10.05 14.88 -6.89
C VAL A 291 -9.63 14.68 -5.44
N LEU A 292 -8.50 14.01 -5.20
CA LEU A 292 -8.00 13.79 -3.84
C LEU A 292 -7.77 15.14 -3.13
N GLU A 293 -8.37 15.30 -1.94
CA GLU A 293 -8.23 16.48 -1.08
C GLU A 293 -6.76 16.79 -0.77
N ALA A 294 -5.91 15.76 -0.70
CA ALA A 294 -4.49 15.91 -0.44
C ALA A 294 -3.76 16.77 -1.49
N ILE A 295 -4.27 16.82 -2.73
CA ILE A 295 -3.73 17.69 -3.81
C ILE A 295 -3.97 19.17 -3.48
N PHE A 296 -5.00 19.46 -2.68
CA PHE A 296 -5.32 20.80 -2.23
C PHE A 296 -4.54 21.22 -0.98
N ARG A 297 -3.58 20.44 -0.47
CA ARG A 297 -2.73 20.85 0.68
C ARG A 297 -1.47 21.56 0.20
N SER A 298 -1.13 22.70 0.79
CA SER A 298 0.06 23.46 0.38
C SER A 298 1.35 22.69 0.65
N ALA A 299 2.23 22.62 -0.35
CA ALA A 299 3.52 21.91 -0.26
C ALA A 299 4.41 22.39 0.89
N GLY A 300 4.14 23.60 1.44
CA GLY A 300 4.83 24.19 2.58
C GLY A 300 4.25 23.83 3.96
N GLN A 301 3.07 23.20 4.05
CA GLN A 301 2.64 22.56 5.29
C GLN A 301 3.43 21.27 5.42
N GLY A 302 4.58 21.36 6.08
CA GLY A 302 5.54 20.27 6.20
C GLY A 302 4.92 18.96 6.72
N PRO A 303 5.60 17.83 6.54
CA PRO A 303 5.13 16.51 6.98
C PRO A 303 4.84 16.42 8.49
N ASP A 304 5.35 17.38 9.27
CA ASP A 304 5.11 17.49 10.71
C ASP A 304 3.77 18.14 11.06
N GLY A 305 3.03 18.67 10.09
CA GLY A 305 1.62 19.00 10.19
C GLY A 305 0.77 17.74 10.20
N ARG A 306 0.85 16.98 11.30
CA ARG A 306 0.23 15.65 11.56
C ARG A 306 -1.30 15.58 11.48
N ASN A 307 -1.95 16.53 10.84
CA ASN A 307 -3.32 16.36 10.40
C ASN A 307 -3.32 15.44 9.18
N LEU A 308 -2.98 14.15 9.42
CA LEU A 308 -3.45 13.02 8.62
C LEU A 308 -4.87 13.37 8.19
N GLY A 309 -5.10 13.49 6.88
CA GLY A 309 -6.25 14.25 6.39
C GLY A 309 -7.56 13.82 7.03
N THR A 310 -8.52 14.74 7.11
CA THR A 310 -9.87 14.53 7.69
C THR A 310 -10.44 13.16 7.31
N GLY A 311 -10.20 12.74 6.08
CA GLY A 311 -10.50 11.41 5.56
C GLY A 311 -9.87 10.20 6.26
N LEU A 312 -8.56 10.19 6.50
CA LEU A 312 -7.90 9.08 7.20
C LEU A 312 -8.35 9.01 8.67
N ASN A 313 -8.51 10.15 9.33
CA ASN A 313 -9.04 10.18 10.70
C ASN A 313 -10.50 9.71 10.75
N SER A 314 -11.31 10.06 9.75
CA SER A 314 -12.67 9.53 9.59
C SER A 314 -12.66 8.02 9.37
N ALA A 315 -11.81 7.51 8.47
CA ALA A 315 -11.64 6.07 8.23
C ALA A 315 -11.26 5.34 9.51
N LEU A 316 -10.27 5.87 10.24
CA LEU A 316 -9.77 5.29 11.47
C LEU A 316 -10.84 5.30 12.57
N SER A 317 -11.57 6.40 12.71
CA SER A 317 -12.67 6.51 13.69
C SER A 317 -13.80 5.53 13.38
N LYS A 318 -14.17 5.39 12.10
CA LYS A 318 -15.18 4.42 11.64
C LYS A 318 -14.69 2.99 11.87
N PHE A 319 -13.44 2.70 11.53
CA PHE A 319 -12.82 1.39 11.68
C PHE A 319 -12.71 0.97 13.14
N ASN A 320 -12.22 1.84 14.03
CA ASN A 320 -12.15 1.56 15.47
C ASN A 320 -13.52 1.28 16.05
N ARG A 321 -14.53 2.09 15.68
CA ARG A 321 -15.91 1.84 16.10
C ARG A 321 -16.41 0.46 15.66
N LEU A 322 -16.14 0.05 14.42
CA LEU A 322 -16.55 -1.28 13.91
C LEU A 322 -15.76 -2.43 14.53
N ALA A 323 -14.47 -2.23 14.81
CA ALA A 323 -13.64 -3.21 15.49
C ALA A 323 -14.14 -3.48 16.92
N ASP A 324 -14.64 -2.44 17.59
CA ASP A 324 -15.06 -2.47 19.00
C ASP A 324 -16.54 -2.83 19.20
N ALA A 325 -17.42 -2.28 18.36
CA ALA A 325 -18.87 -2.37 18.53
C ALA A 325 -19.46 -3.72 18.12
N HIS A 326 -18.71 -4.54 17.37
CA HIS A 326 -19.16 -5.86 16.92
C HIS A 326 -18.39 -6.96 17.65
N PRO A 327 -18.75 -7.29 18.91
CA PRO A 327 -18.17 -8.42 19.61
C PRO A 327 -18.65 -9.71 18.92
N GLY A 328 -17.81 -10.28 18.06
CA GLY A 328 -17.95 -11.67 17.63
C GLY A 328 -18.24 -11.90 16.15
N ASP A 329 -19.23 -11.22 15.58
CA ASP A 329 -19.90 -11.81 14.40
C ASP A 329 -19.55 -11.18 13.04
N ALA A 330 -19.23 -9.88 12.99
CA ALA A 330 -19.00 -9.19 11.72
C ALA A 330 -17.51 -9.01 11.45
N ALA A 331 -17.01 -9.50 10.33
CA ALA A 331 -15.64 -9.23 9.89
C ALA A 331 -15.47 -7.72 9.57
N VAL A 332 -14.25 -7.20 9.66
CA VAL A 332 -13.96 -5.81 9.28
C VAL A 332 -12.74 -5.80 8.38
N ALA A 333 -12.74 -5.00 7.31
CA ALA A 333 -11.58 -4.83 6.46
C ALA A 333 -11.01 -3.41 6.55
N TRP A 334 -9.68 -3.31 6.55
CA TRP A 334 -8.93 -2.06 6.45
C TRP A 334 -8.53 -1.82 4.99
N GLY A 335 -9.46 -1.32 4.18
CA GLY A 335 -9.39 -1.22 2.72
C GLY A 335 -8.40 -0.20 2.14
N ASN A 336 -7.41 0.25 2.90
CA ASN A 336 -6.40 1.21 2.44
C ASN A 336 -5.38 0.57 1.47
N THR A 337 -4.61 1.40 0.77
CA THR A 337 -3.41 1.01 0.03
C THR A 337 -2.28 0.72 1.01
N ASN A 338 -2.31 -0.48 1.60
CA ASN A 338 -1.35 -0.92 2.61
C ASN A 338 -0.07 -1.44 1.93
N THR A 339 0.80 -0.55 1.48
CA THR A 339 2.08 -0.86 0.81
C THR A 339 3.30 -0.65 1.71
N ARG A 340 3.10 -0.09 2.91
CA ARG A 340 4.14 0.11 3.93
C ARG A 340 3.64 -0.39 5.29
N PRO A 341 4.54 -0.85 6.18
CA PRO A 341 4.15 -1.31 7.51
C PRO A 341 3.32 -0.30 8.30
N ARG A 342 3.71 0.97 8.28
CA ARG A 342 3.01 2.06 8.97
C ARG A 342 1.57 2.29 8.52
N GLU A 343 1.20 1.87 7.31
CA GLU A 343 -0.13 2.14 6.73
C GLU A 343 -1.22 1.22 7.32
N TYR A 344 -0.82 0.12 7.95
CA TYR A 344 -1.73 -0.84 8.58
C TYR A 344 -1.49 -1.02 10.10
N VAL A 345 -0.62 -0.21 10.72
CA VAL A 345 -0.40 -0.24 12.19
C VAL A 345 -1.71 0.00 12.95
N ALA A 346 -2.49 1.00 12.54
CA ALA A 346 -3.79 1.29 13.15
C ALA A 346 -4.76 0.09 13.13
N ALA A 347 -4.71 -0.73 12.07
CA ALA A 347 -5.51 -1.94 11.98
C ALA A 347 -5.06 -3.01 12.98
N LEU A 348 -3.74 -3.15 13.17
CA LEU A 348 -3.15 -4.06 14.15
C LEU A 348 -3.39 -3.60 15.59
N GLU A 349 -3.35 -2.29 15.87
CA GLU A 349 -3.69 -1.72 17.18
C GLU A 349 -5.15 -2.02 17.54
N ALA A 350 -6.08 -1.84 16.60
CA ALA A 350 -7.47 -2.21 16.82
C ALA A 350 -7.65 -3.72 17.01
N ALA A 351 -6.89 -4.54 16.27
CA ALA A 351 -6.94 -6.00 16.39
C ALA A 351 -6.44 -6.49 17.75
N GLU A 352 -5.29 -6.00 18.23
CA GLU A 352 -4.75 -6.29 19.56
C GLU A 352 -5.76 -5.91 20.64
N ARG A 353 -6.26 -4.67 20.59
CA ARG A 353 -7.19 -4.11 21.58
C ARG A 353 -8.53 -4.85 21.61
N SER A 354 -9.04 -5.25 20.45
CA SER A 354 -10.30 -6.00 20.35
C SER A 354 -10.11 -7.51 20.49
N GLY A 355 -8.88 -8.03 20.55
CA GLY A 355 -8.56 -9.46 20.55
C GLY A 355 -9.10 -10.18 19.31
N ARG A 356 -9.11 -9.51 18.16
CA ARG A 356 -9.62 -10.07 16.90
C ARG A 356 -8.49 -10.71 16.10
N PRO A 357 -8.71 -11.87 15.47
CA PRO A 357 -7.75 -12.47 14.56
C PRO A 357 -7.44 -11.54 13.38
N VAL A 358 -6.20 -11.56 12.88
CA VAL A 358 -5.77 -10.78 11.72
C VAL A 358 -5.52 -11.71 10.53
N VAL A 359 -5.97 -11.29 9.36
CA VAL A 359 -5.72 -11.98 8.08
C VAL A 359 -5.26 -10.95 7.05
N PHE A 360 -4.01 -11.05 6.58
CA PHE A 360 -3.56 -10.22 5.46
C PHE A 360 -4.03 -10.80 4.13
N LEU A 361 -4.34 -9.95 3.16
CA LEU A 361 -4.66 -10.36 1.79
C LEU A 361 -3.59 -9.79 0.84
N PRO A 362 -2.47 -10.49 0.60
CA PRO A 362 -1.37 -9.96 -0.20
C PRO A 362 -1.69 -9.95 -1.70
N HIS A 363 -1.25 -8.92 -2.40
CA HIS A 363 -1.23 -8.82 -3.87
C HIS A 363 -0.08 -9.64 -4.43
N ALA A 364 -0.34 -10.92 -4.69
CA ALA A 364 0.65 -11.91 -5.08
C ALA A 364 0.02 -12.98 -6.00
N CYS A 365 0.85 -13.73 -6.72
CA CYS A 365 0.39 -14.97 -7.35
C CYS A 365 0.52 -16.16 -6.37
N ARG A 366 -0.15 -17.29 -6.66
CA ARG A 366 -0.17 -18.46 -5.75
C ARG A 366 1.23 -19.04 -5.57
N GLU A 367 1.97 -19.10 -6.67
CA GLU A 367 3.33 -19.63 -6.75
C GLU A 367 4.27 -18.82 -5.85
N GLU A 368 4.10 -17.49 -5.90
CA GLU A 368 4.85 -16.55 -5.08
C GLU A 368 4.61 -16.71 -3.57
N LEU A 369 3.44 -17.21 -3.18
CA LEU A 369 3.07 -17.47 -1.79
C LEU A 369 3.48 -18.87 -1.34
N GLY A 370 4.05 -19.70 -2.23
CA GLY A 370 4.32 -21.11 -1.95
C GLY A 370 3.06 -21.92 -1.66
N ILE A 371 1.89 -21.40 -2.05
CA ILE A 371 0.62 -22.09 -1.87
C ILE A 371 0.53 -23.15 -2.95
N CYS A 372 0.51 -24.41 -2.56
CA CYS A 372 0.37 -25.52 -3.50
C CYS A 372 -0.93 -25.32 -4.31
N PRO A 373 -0.91 -25.46 -5.66
CA PRO A 373 -2.11 -25.37 -6.48
C PRO A 373 -3.23 -26.32 -6.05
N SER A 374 -2.88 -27.46 -5.44
CA SER A 374 -3.84 -28.45 -4.95
C SER A 374 -4.43 -28.15 -3.58
N CYS A 375 -3.89 -27.19 -2.83
CA CYS A 375 -4.48 -26.77 -1.56
C CYS A 375 -5.78 -25.99 -1.85
N GLU A 376 -6.93 -26.63 -1.60
CA GLU A 376 -8.26 -26.01 -1.64
C GLU A 376 -8.54 -25.09 -0.43
N GLU A 377 -7.57 -24.85 0.45
CA GLU A 377 -7.76 -23.98 1.61
C GLU A 377 -7.69 -22.50 1.22
N ASP A 378 -8.84 -21.85 1.42
CA ASP A 378 -9.18 -20.43 1.35
C ASP A 378 -8.08 -19.49 0.85
N ASP A 379 -8.17 -19.24 -0.46
CA ASP A 379 -7.42 -18.29 -1.30
C ASP A 379 -7.58 -16.82 -0.84
N ALA A 380 -7.17 -16.52 0.39
CA ALA A 380 -7.20 -15.19 0.97
C ALA A 380 -6.01 -14.36 0.46
N TYR A 381 -5.97 -14.09 -0.84
CA TYR A 381 -5.00 -13.22 -1.50
C TYR A 381 -5.67 -12.36 -2.58
N ILE A 382 -5.01 -11.28 -2.99
CA ILE A 382 -5.45 -10.48 -4.13
C ILE A 382 -4.64 -10.93 -5.34
N PRO A 383 -5.27 -11.33 -6.46
CA PRO A 383 -4.55 -11.74 -7.64
C PRO A 383 -3.56 -10.65 -8.09
N LYS A 384 -2.29 -11.03 -8.23
CA LYS A 384 -1.27 -10.14 -8.78
C LYS A 384 -1.63 -9.81 -10.22
N VAL A 385 -1.70 -8.52 -10.51
CA VAL A 385 -1.87 -8.00 -11.85
C VAL A 385 -0.70 -7.09 -12.21
N ASP A 386 -0.40 -6.98 -13.50
CA ASP A 386 0.65 -6.11 -13.99
C ASP A 386 0.22 -4.63 -13.97
N VAL A 387 1.18 -3.75 -14.24
CA VAL A 387 0.96 -2.30 -14.25
C VAL A 387 -0.05 -1.90 -15.33
N GLU A 388 -0.06 -2.58 -16.47
CA GLU A 388 -0.99 -2.35 -17.58
C GLU A 388 -2.44 -2.59 -17.16
N GLU A 389 -2.71 -3.73 -16.53
CA GLU A 389 -4.01 -4.06 -15.96
C GLU A 389 -4.42 -3.06 -14.88
N LEU A 390 -3.49 -2.61 -14.03
CA LEU A 390 -3.76 -1.57 -13.02
C LEU A 390 -4.15 -0.23 -13.67
N MET A 391 -3.48 0.18 -14.75
CA MET A 391 -3.81 1.43 -15.47
C MET A 391 -5.15 1.35 -16.16
N ARG A 392 -5.46 0.24 -16.85
CA ARG A 392 -6.77 0.06 -17.49
C ARG A 392 -7.91 0.03 -16.48
N ARG A 393 -7.70 -0.52 -15.28
CA ARG A 393 -8.66 -0.39 -14.16
C ARG A 393 -8.77 1.04 -13.63
N ASN A 394 -7.68 1.80 -13.63
CA ASN A 394 -7.69 3.20 -13.20
C ASN A 394 -8.45 4.09 -14.18
N VAL A 395 -8.29 3.89 -15.49
CA VAL A 395 -9.07 4.57 -16.54
C VAL A 395 -10.55 4.16 -16.44
N GLY A 396 -10.85 2.87 -16.27
CA GLY A 396 -12.23 2.41 -16.03
C GLY A 396 -12.83 3.07 -14.80
N ARG A 397 -12.07 3.15 -13.69
CA ARG A 397 -12.50 3.85 -12.47
C ARG A 397 -12.77 5.34 -12.71
N LEU A 398 -11.97 6.02 -13.52
CA LEU A 398 -12.20 7.41 -13.91
C LEU A 398 -13.51 7.54 -14.69
N ILE A 399 -13.77 6.64 -15.63
CA ILE A 399 -15.01 6.61 -16.42
C ILE A 399 -16.23 6.34 -15.54
N ASP A 400 -16.15 5.30 -14.70
CA ASP A 400 -17.30 4.82 -13.92
C ASP A 400 -17.63 5.72 -12.72
N THR A 401 -16.62 6.36 -12.12
CA THR A 401 -16.76 7.02 -10.82
C THR A 401 -16.20 8.43 -10.77
N GLY A 402 -15.58 8.93 -11.83
CA GLY A 402 -14.87 10.22 -11.83
C GLY A 402 -13.61 10.26 -10.95
N ARG A 403 -13.20 9.13 -10.35
CA ARG A 403 -12.03 9.05 -9.47
C ARG A 403 -10.80 8.59 -10.26
N TYR A 404 -9.73 9.37 -10.18
CA TYR A 404 -8.45 9.06 -10.82
C TYR A 404 -7.31 8.95 -9.80
N VAL A 405 -6.41 7.99 -10.01
CA VAL A 405 -5.15 7.89 -9.27
C VAL A 405 -4.00 8.18 -10.23
N PRO A 406 -3.07 9.10 -9.92
CA PRO A 406 -1.92 9.37 -10.80
C PRO A 406 -1.10 8.11 -11.08
N SER A 407 -0.66 7.92 -12.32
CA SER A 407 0.07 6.72 -12.78
C SER A 407 1.34 6.50 -11.96
N LYS A 408 2.07 7.58 -11.67
CA LYS A 408 3.26 7.58 -10.81
C LYS A 408 2.96 7.07 -9.40
N ALA A 409 1.80 7.42 -8.84
CA ALA A 409 1.42 6.95 -7.51
C ALA A 409 1.13 5.44 -7.50
N ILE A 410 0.51 4.91 -8.56
CA ILE A 410 0.30 3.47 -8.75
C ILE A 410 1.65 2.76 -8.91
N ALA A 411 2.53 3.27 -9.78
CA ALA A 411 3.86 2.69 -10.02
C ALA A 411 4.71 2.64 -8.75
N ASP A 412 4.83 3.77 -8.04
CA ASP A 412 5.55 3.86 -6.77
C ASP A 412 4.92 2.91 -5.72
N ALA A 413 3.59 2.74 -5.71
CA ALA A 413 2.91 1.81 -4.81
C ALA A 413 3.17 0.34 -5.15
N THR A 414 3.22 -0.01 -6.43
CA THR A 414 3.57 -1.37 -6.90
C THR A 414 4.98 -1.74 -6.44
N VAL A 415 5.97 -0.88 -6.67
CA VAL A 415 7.36 -1.13 -6.22
C VAL A 415 7.44 -1.31 -4.71
N ARG A 416 6.75 -0.45 -3.93
CA ARG A 416 6.71 -0.59 -2.46
C ARG A 416 6.06 -1.90 -2.02
N CYS A 417 4.96 -2.29 -2.66
CA CYS A 417 4.26 -3.53 -2.36
C CYS A 417 5.17 -4.74 -2.60
N GLU A 418 5.88 -4.77 -3.72
CA GLU A 418 6.81 -5.86 -4.05
C GLU A 418 7.95 -5.95 -3.03
N GLN A 419 8.54 -4.80 -2.66
CA GLN A 419 9.58 -4.74 -1.63
C GLN A 419 9.07 -5.24 -0.27
N LEU A 420 7.85 -4.83 0.12
CA LEU A 420 7.22 -5.28 1.36
C LEU A 420 7.03 -6.80 1.37
N LEU A 421 6.44 -7.35 0.31
CA LEU A 421 6.15 -8.78 0.21
C LEU A 421 7.42 -9.62 0.08
N MET A 422 8.42 -9.17 -0.69
CA MET A 422 9.71 -9.83 -0.78
C MET A 422 10.41 -9.87 0.58
N GLY A 423 10.41 -8.74 1.30
CA GLY A 423 10.94 -8.67 2.65
C GLY A 423 10.20 -9.58 3.62
N ALA A 424 8.86 -9.67 3.51
CA ALA A 424 8.05 -10.53 4.38
C ALA A 424 8.29 -12.02 4.10
N LYS A 425 8.46 -12.40 2.84
CA LYS A 425 8.83 -13.78 2.45
C LYS A 425 10.21 -14.17 2.97
N ALA A 426 11.18 -13.25 2.92
CA ALA A 426 12.51 -13.50 3.47
C ALA A 426 12.45 -13.72 5.00
N ASP A 427 11.66 -12.92 5.71
CA ASP A 427 11.48 -13.08 7.15
C ASP A 427 10.70 -14.35 7.49
N MET A 428 9.66 -14.68 6.72
CA MET A 428 8.92 -15.94 6.80
C MET A 428 9.86 -17.15 6.69
N LYS A 429 10.75 -17.16 5.69
CA LYS A 429 11.74 -18.24 5.49
C LYS A 429 12.65 -18.38 6.71
N ARG A 430 13.15 -17.27 7.27
CA ARG A 430 13.98 -17.28 8.49
C ARG A 430 13.23 -17.84 9.69
N MET A 431 11.94 -17.52 9.84
CA MET A 431 11.10 -18.03 10.93
C MET A 431 10.93 -19.55 10.84
N VAL A 432 10.70 -20.09 9.64
CA VAL A 432 10.58 -21.53 9.42
C VAL A 432 11.91 -22.23 9.70
N GLU A 433 13.02 -21.74 9.14
CA GLU A 433 14.37 -22.31 9.36
C GLU A 433 14.79 -22.26 10.84
N ALA A 434 14.43 -21.20 11.57
CA ALA A 434 14.70 -21.09 12.99
C ALA A 434 13.91 -22.11 13.81
N LYS A 435 12.66 -22.39 13.41
CA LYS A 435 11.80 -23.37 14.08
C LYS A 435 12.29 -24.80 13.84
N GLU A 436 12.71 -25.14 12.63
CA GLU A 436 13.30 -26.44 12.30
C GLU A 436 14.59 -26.67 13.11
N LYS A 437 15.47 -25.67 13.19
CA LYS A 437 16.68 -25.77 14.03
C LYS A 437 16.38 -25.91 15.52
N ALA A 438 15.32 -25.27 16.01
CA ALA A 438 14.92 -25.38 17.40
C ALA A 438 14.34 -26.77 17.74
N SER A 439 13.61 -27.39 16.81
CA SER A 439 13.13 -28.76 17.00
C SER A 439 14.25 -29.80 16.99
N ASP A 440 15.29 -29.60 16.17
CA ASP A 440 16.42 -30.52 16.11
C ASP A 440 17.30 -30.46 17.38
N ALA A 441 17.34 -29.32 18.06
CA ALA A 441 18.14 -29.14 19.27
C ALA A 441 17.55 -29.87 20.50
N ASP A 442 16.23 -30.08 20.55
CA ASP A 442 15.55 -30.70 21.70
C ASP A 442 15.74 -32.23 21.72
N ASP A 443 15.91 -32.85 20.55
CA ASP A 443 16.03 -34.32 20.41
C ASP A 443 17.40 -34.87 20.86
N THR A 444 18.41 -34.02 21.03
CA THR A 444 19.80 -34.46 21.31
C THR A 444 20.07 -34.70 22.82
N THR A 445 19.10 -34.51 23.72
CA THR A 445 19.35 -34.49 25.17
C THR A 445 18.58 -35.52 26.01
N GLN A 446 18.05 -36.58 25.41
CA GLN A 446 17.56 -37.73 26.19
C GLN A 446 18.70 -38.75 26.38
N PRO A 447 19.28 -38.88 27.58
CA PRO A 447 20.30 -39.89 27.85
C PRO A 447 19.69 -41.29 27.70
N GLU A 448 20.30 -42.06 26.81
CA GLU A 448 20.04 -43.47 26.54
C GLU A 448 19.92 -44.27 27.83
N ASN A 449 18.71 -44.68 28.18
CA ASN A 449 18.50 -45.62 29.26
C ASN A 449 17.21 -46.40 29.08
N THR A 450 17.12 -47.26 28.05
CA THR A 450 16.44 -48.56 28.17
C THR A 450 16.65 -49.44 26.94
N ALA A 451 16.89 -50.71 27.24
CA ALA A 451 17.17 -51.78 26.33
C ALA A 451 15.93 -52.27 25.55
N ALA A 452 16.16 -52.65 24.31
CA ALA A 452 15.51 -53.74 23.58
C ALA A 452 13.95 -53.76 23.57
N SER A 453 13.35 -53.02 22.64
CA SER A 453 12.11 -53.47 22.00
C SER A 453 12.22 -53.23 20.49
N GLU A 454 12.42 -54.32 19.76
CA GLU A 454 12.41 -54.36 18.30
C GLU A 454 10.99 -54.17 17.77
N ASP A 455 10.91 -53.54 16.60
CA ASP A 455 9.82 -53.67 15.62
C ASP A 455 8.49 -52.92 15.90
N VAL A 456 8.39 -51.65 15.44
CA VAL A 456 7.24 -51.12 14.66
C VAL A 456 7.68 -49.90 13.84
N GLY A 457 7.81 -50.09 12.52
CA GLY A 457 7.18 -49.26 11.48
C GLY A 457 7.58 -47.79 11.32
N GLU A 458 8.45 -47.54 10.33
CA GLU A 458 8.59 -46.30 9.57
C GLU A 458 7.25 -45.61 9.27
N THR A 459 7.10 -44.32 9.59
CA THR A 459 6.17 -43.35 8.92
C THR A 459 6.22 -41.91 9.44
N LYS A 460 7.10 -41.52 10.39
CA LYS A 460 7.15 -40.12 10.89
C LYS A 460 8.06 -39.15 10.10
N LYS A 461 8.63 -39.57 8.97
CA LYS A 461 9.37 -38.70 8.05
C LYS A 461 8.41 -38.21 6.97
N ALA A 462 7.96 -36.95 7.03
CA ALA A 462 7.68 -36.09 5.86
C ALA A 462 6.54 -35.05 6.04
N GLU A 463 6.06 -34.73 7.25
CA GLU A 463 5.41 -33.42 7.43
C GLU A 463 6.47 -32.33 7.62
N ARG A 464 7.29 -32.11 6.58
CA ARG A 464 7.96 -30.82 6.40
C ARG A 464 6.83 -29.79 6.26
N SER A 465 6.50 -29.10 7.36
CA SER A 465 5.40 -28.16 7.37
C SER A 465 5.70 -27.07 6.34
N LEU A 466 5.02 -27.11 5.20
CA LEU A 466 5.18 -26.08 4.18
C LEU A 466 4.97 -24.70 4.82
N PRO A 467 5.68 -23.66 4.36
CA PRO A 467 5.48 -22.30 4.86
C PRO A 467 4.00 -21.95 4.73
N THR A 468 3.29 -21.98 5.85
CA THR A 468 1.86 -21.75 5.83
C THR A 468 1.60 -20.26 5.62
N LYS A 469 0.44 -19.92 5.04
CA LYS A 469 -0.09 -18.54 4.95
C LYS A 469 0.03 -17.78 6.29
N PHE A 470 -0.07 -18.48 7.40
CA PHE A 470 0.14 -17.94 8.74
C PHE A 470 1.54 -17.30 8.93
N HIS A 471 2.61 -17.95 8.47
CA HIS A 471 3.97 -17.42 8.64
C HIS A 471 4.19 -16.15 7.82
N LEU A 472 3.56 -16.02 6.64
CA LEU A 472 3.58 -14.79 5.88
C LEU A 472 2.83 -13.66 6.60
N ASP A 473 1.66 -13.97 7.16
CA ASP A 473 0.86 -13.01 7.94
C ASP A 473 1.63 -12.55 9.19
N ALA A 474 2.30 -13.47 9.87
CA ALA A 474 3.17 -13.18 11.00
C ALA A 474 4.36 -12.30 10.60
N ALA A 475 4.99 -12.56 9.45
CA ALA A 475 6.07 -11.73 8.93
C ALA A 475 5.60 -10.31 8.56
N LEU A 476 4.41 -10.16 7.98
CA LEU A 476 3.82 -8.85 7.69
C LEU A 476 3.48 -8.06 8.97
N ALA A 477 2.95 -8.73 10.00
CA ALA A 477 2.74 -8.14 11.33
C ALA A 477 4.06 -7.72 11.99
N ALA A 478 5.09 -8.58 11.91
CA ALA A 478 6.41 -8.32 12.48
C ALA A 478 7.07 -7.08 11.88
N LYS A 479 6.89 -6.81 10.58
CA LYS A 479 7.38 -5.57 9.95
C LYS A 479 6.73 -4.30 10.49
N ALA A 480 5.54 -4.41 11.07
CA ALA A 480 4.84 -3.32 11.72
C ALA A 480 5.07 -3.28 13.25
N GLY A 481 5.96 -4.13 13.79
CA GLY A 481 6.27 -4.18 15.22
C GLY A 481 5.29 -5.02 16.05
N TYR A 482 4.60 -5.97 15.44
CA TYR A 482 3.65 -6.87 16.11
C TYR A 482 4.10 -8.34 15.99
N ASP A 483 3.87 -9.11 17.06
CA ASP A 483 3.91 -10.57 17.03
C ASP A 483 2.52 -11.12 16.74
N MET A 484 2.44 -12.14 15.88
CA MET A 484 1.20 -12.86 15.61
C MET A 484 1.20 -14.18 16.39
N LEU A 485 0.16 -14.38 17.22
CA LEU A 485 -0.05 -15.57 18.03
C LEU A 485 -0.66 -16.71 17.19
N PRO A 486 -0.61 -17.99 17.64
CA PRO A 486 -1.14 -19.13 16.87
C PRO A 486 -2.63 -19.05 16.52
N ASP A 487 -3.42 -18.32 17.32
CA ASP A 487 -4.83 -18.04 17.06
C ASP A 487 -5.06 -16.86 16.10
N ARG A 488 -3.99 -16.35 15.47
CA ARG A 488 -3.93 -15.18 14.59
C ARG A 488 -4.24 -13.84 15.25
N THR A 489 -4.38 -13.78 16.56
CA THR A 489 -4.39 -12.49 17.27
C THR A 489 -2.98 -11.88 17.24
N VAL A 490 -2.89 -10.57 17.46
CA VAL A 490 -1.62 -9.85 17.40
C VAL A 490 -1.32 -9.16 18.72
N ARG A 491 -0.04 -9.06 19.05
CA ARG A 491 0.48 -8.37 20.23
C ARG A 491 1.62 -7.46 19.85
N ARG A 492 1.62 -6.21 20.33
CA ARG A 492 2.70 -5.27 20.06
C ARG A 492 3.98 -5.71 20.75
N LYS A 493 5.12 -5.63 20.05
CA LYS A 493 6.44 -5.96 20.60
C LYS A 493 6.83 -4.93 21.67
N PRO A 494 7.19 -5.36 22.89
CA PRO A 494 7.69 -4.45 23.92
C PRO A 494 9.02 -3.82 23.46
N GLY A 495 9.22 -2.53 23.75
CA GLY A 495 10.46 -1.83 23.43
C GLY A 495 10.62 -1.40 21.96
N GLN A 496 9.81 -1.92 21.04
CA GLN A 496 9.72 -1.40 19.67
C GLN A 496 8.69 -0.27 19.62
N GLY A 497 8.83 0.67 20.56
CA GLY A 497 7.90 1.75 20.78
C GLY A 497 7.99 2.78 19.68
N GLY A 498 7.37 2.52 18.53
CA GLY A 498 6.94 3.50 17.52
C GLY A 498 7.93 4.59 17.18
N GLY A 499 9.24 4.34 17.35
CA GLY A 499 10.28 5.26 16.97
C GLY A 499 10.19 5.33 15.48
N ASP A 500 9.46 6.33 14.99
CA ASP A 500 9.51 6.78 13.62
C ASP A 500 10.99 6.77 13.26
N GLY A 501 11.39 5.77 12.48
CA GLY A 501 12.77 5.53 12.08
C GLY A 501 13.30 6.63 11.16
N GLY A 502 12.87 7.87 11.35
CA GLY A 502 13.61 9.07 11.04
C GLY A 502 14.85 9.14 11.92
N GLY A 503 15.74 8.16 11.78
CA GLY A 503 17.16 8.36 11.98
C GLY A 503 17.65 9.38 10.94
N ARG A 504 17.23 10.64 11.08
CA ARG A 504 18.03 11.75 10.60
C ARG A 504 19.30 11.68 11.42
N GLY A 505 20.41 11.38 10.75
CA GLY A 505 21.72 11.40 11.36
C GLY A 505 21.88 12.68 12.16
N GLY A 506 21.83 12.55 13.49
CA GLY A 506 22.47 13.48 14.38
C GLY A 506 23.95 13.39 14.05
N ARG A 507 24.40 14.32 13.22
CA ARG A 507 25.81 14.61 13.02
C ARG A 507 26.25 15.34 14.29
N GLU A 508 26.63 14.57 15.31
CA GLU A 508 27.45 15.07 16.41
C GLU A 508 28.90 15.11 15.91
N GLY A 509 29.54 16.27 16.04
CA GLY A 509 30.95 16.50 15.68
C GLY A 509 31.13 17.49 14.55
#